data_AF-A0A3A4NRB2-F1
#
_entry.id   AF-A0A3A4NRB2-F1
#
_cell.length_a   1.000
_cell.length_b   1.000
_cell.length_c   1.000
_cell.angle_alpha   90.00
_cell.angle_beta   90.00
_cell.angle_gamma   90.00
#
_symmetry.space_group_name_H-M   'P 1'
#
loop_
_entity.id
_entity.type
_entity.pdbx_description
1 polymer ?
#
loop_
_entity_poly.entity_id
_entity_poly.type
_entity_poly.pdbx_seq_one_letter_code
_entity_poly.pdbx_strand_id
1 'polypeptide(L)'
;MFAFTAAEALVCDLGAKTFTMCDNFGGVWNITLDKGEIRGTRDVADPGVNCGLLPVYGTICCPQNKIRLTVLDTPEDCCISTFWEGQFTSPELDIIEGVVINEKGDVFEFTLFNCDSTPEQISAPDPALP
;
A
#
# COMPACT_ATOMS: atom_id res chain seq x y z
N MET A 1 -15.04 -17.10 24.93
CA MET A 1 -14.35 -17.85 23.86
C MET A 1 -14.43 -16.96 22.62
N PHE A 2 -13.39 -16.17 22.36
CA PHE A 2 -13.36 -15.31 21.18
C PHE A 2 -12.98 -16.19 19.98
N ALA A 3 -13.94 -16.41 19.09
CA ALA A 3 -13.67 -17.05 17.81
C ALA A 3 -12.99 -16.01 16.92
N PHE A 4 -11.67 -16.12 16.78
CA PHE A 4 -10.93 -15.46 15.72
C PHE A 4 -11.51 -15.95 14.39
N THR A 5 -11.93 -15.03 13.52
CA THR A 5 -12.39 -15.40 12.18
C THR A 5 -11.16 -15.80 11.37
N ALA A 6 -11.26 -16.85 10.53
CA ALA A 6 -10.14 -17.40 9.77
C ALA A 6 -9.44 -16.39 8.82
N ALA A 7 -10.00 -15.19 8.63
CA ALA A 7 -9.42 -14.08 7.88
C ALA A 7 -8.19 -13.44 8.56
N GLU A 8 -8.05 -13.55 9.88
CA GLU A 8 -6.95 -12.92 10.65
C GLU A 8 -5.65 -13.77 10.65
N ALA A 9 -5.74 -15.04 10.25
CA ALA A 9 -4.61 -15.96 10.21
C ALA A 9 -4.02 -16.16 8.81
N LEU A 10 -4.67 -15.65 7.76
CA LEU A 10 -4.36 -16.05 6.39
C LEU A 10 -3.04 -15.44 5.90
N VAL A 11 -2.82 -14.13 6.08
CA VAL A 11 -1.69 -13.39 5.46
C VAL A 11 -0.31 -13.96 5.80
N CYS A 12 -0.18 -14.46 7.02
CA CYS A 12 1.10 -14.85 7.63
C CYS A 12 1.58 -16.22 7.14
N ASP A 13 0.70 -17.00 6.51
CA ASP A 13 0.94 -18.38 6.09
C ASP A 13 0.74 -18.57 4.57
N LEU A 14 0.56 -17.48 3.81
CA LEU A 14 0.37 -17.52 2.35
C LEU A 14 1.63 -17.88 1.56
N GLY A 15 2.78 -17.98 2.22
CA GLY A 15 4.08 -18.08 1.54
C GLY A 15 4.40 -16.82 0.73
N ALA A 16 5.31 -16.96 -0.23
CA ALA A 16 5.68 -15.85 -1.11
C ALA A 16 4.58 -15.59 -2.16
N LYS A 17 3.94 -14.42 -2.12
CA LYS A 17 2.92 -14.01 -3.10
C LYS A 17 3.27 -12.64 -3.67
N THR A 18 3.26 -12.54 -5.00
CA THR A 18 3.43 -11.27 -5.72
C THR A 18 2.11 -10.87 -6.36
N PHE A 19 1.76 -9.59 -6.29
CA PHE A 19 0.54 -9.03 -6.87
C PHE A 19 0.76 -7.55 -7.26
N THR A 20 -0.07 -7.09 -8.17
CA THR A 20 -0.07 -5.71 -8.63
C THR A 20 -1.23 -4.95 -7.98
N MET A 21 -0.91 -3.91 -7.22
CA MET A 21 -1.90 -3.04 -6.58
C MET A 21 -1.87 -1.65 -7.19
N CYS A 22 -3.00 -0.97 -7.15
CA CYS A 22 -3.20 0.40 -7.59
C CYS A 22 -3.55 1.22 -6.36
N ASP A 23 -3.01 2.44 -6.24
CA ASP A 23 -3.39 3.38 -5.20
C ASP A 23 -4.43 4.39 -5.69
N ASN A 24 -5.16 5.00 -4.75
CA ASN A 24 -6.12 6.08 -5.03
C ASN A 24 -5.47 7.40 -5.46
N PHE A 25 -4.13 7.46 -5.53
CA PHE A 25 -3.36 8.57 -6.09
C PHE A 25 -2.91 8.31 -7.54
N GLY A 26 -3.34 7.19 -8.15
CA GLY A 26 -3.01 6.81 -9.54
C GLY A 26 -1.67 6.09 -9.71
N GLY A 27 -0.99 5.70 -8.63
CA GLY A 27 0.24 4.91 -8.63
C GLY A 27 -0.02 3.41 -8.79
N VAL A 28 0.90 2.71 -9.45
CA VAL A 28 0.87 1.25 -9.63
C VAL A 28 2.00 0.61 -8.83
N TRP A 29 1.72 -0.47 -8.13
CA TRP A 29 2.60 -1.10 -7.17
C TRP A 29 2.78 -2.57 -7.49
N ASN A 30 4.03 -3.01 -7.64
CA ASN A 30 4.37 -4.43 -7.68
C ASN A 30 4.84 -4.84 -6.28
N ILE A 31 4.02 -5.59 -5.55
CA ILE A 31 4.27 -5.96 -4.15
C ILE A 31 4.46 -7.47 -4.04
N THR A 32 5.50 -7.86 -3.31
CA THR A 32 5.74 -9.23 -2.88
C THR A 32 5.64 -9.29 -1.35
N LEU A 33 4.79 -10.20 -0.86
CA LEU A 33 4.74 -10.60 0.55
C LEU A 33 5.51 -11.91 0.70
N ASP A 34 6.45 -11.98 1.65
CA ASP A 34 7.11 -13.24 2.00
C ASP A 34 7.46 -13.24 3.50
N LYS A 35 7.02 -14.27 4.25
CA LYS A 35 7.34 -14.48 5.67
C LYS A 35 7.16 -13.24 6.57
N GLY A 36 6.11 -12.45 6.31
CA GLY A 36 5.82 -11.24 7.07
C GLY A 36 6.64 -10.00 6.67
N GLU A 37 7.47 -10.11 5.64
CA GLU A 37 8.12 -8.97 4.99
C GLU A 37 7.34 -8.56 3.73
N ILE A 38 7.42 -7.26 3.42
CA ILE A 38 6.87 -6.67 2.21
C ILE A 38 8.03 -6.07 1.43
N ARG A 39 8.13 -6.40 0.14
CA ARG A 39 9.14 -5.85 -0.78
C ARG A 39 8.46 -5.52 -2.11
N GLY A 40 8.85 -4.43 -2.76
CA GLY A 40 8.21 -4.09 -4.02
C GLY A 40 8.76 -2.84 -4.67
N THR A 41 8.04 -2.39 -5.69
CA THR A 41 8.28 -1.12 -6.38
C THR A 41 6.97 -0.40 -6.63
N ARG A 42 6.94 0.91 -6.44
CA ARG A 42 5.88 1.80 -6.90
C ARG A 42 6.34 2.49 -8.18
N ASP A 43 5.55 2.38 -9.23
CA ASP A 43 5.68 3.17 -10.43
C ASP A 43 5.00 4.53 -10.20
N VAL A 44 5.73 5.60 -10.46
CA VAL A 44 5.18 6.94 -10.46
C VAL A 44 4.87 7.26 -11.92
N ALA A 45 3.58 7.28 -12.27
CA ALA A 45 3.13 7.64 -13.60
C ALA A 45 3.36 9.14 -13.95
N ASP A 46 4.17 9.86 -13.16
CA ASP A 46 4.48 11.27 -13.35
C ASP A 46 5.76 11.44 -14.20
N PRO A 47 5.64 11.89 -15.47
CA PRO A 47 6.79 12.14 -16.34
C PRO A 47 7.70 13.29 -15.86
N GLY A 48 7.33 14.05 -14.82
CA GLY A 48 8.15 15.08 -14.18
C GLY A 48 9.14 14.54 -13.13
N VAL A 49 9.00 13.28 -12.71
CA VAL A 49 9.80 12.67 -11.64
C VAL A 49 10.90 11.78 -12.23
N ASN A 50 12.15 12.23 -12.16
CA ASN A 50 13.32 11.53 -12.71
C ASN A 50 13.77 10.27 -11.92
N CYS A 51 13.02 9.84 -10.91
CA CYS A 51 13.47 8.79 -9.98
C CYS A 51 13.07 7.37 -10.41
N GLY A 52 12.22 7.21 -11.42
CA GLY A 52 11.82 5.89 -11.93
C GLY A 52 11.05 5.06 -10.89
N LEU A 53 11.26 3.73 -10.89
CA LEU A 53 10.62 2.80 -9.96
C LEU A 53 11.10 3.05 -8.51
N LEU A 54 10.19 3.41 -7.62
CA LEU A 54 10.48 3.69 -6.22
C LEU A 54 10.43 2.39 -5.41
N PRO A 55 11.48 2.03 -4.65
CA PRO A 55 11.45 0.81 -3.87
C PRO A 55 10.51 0.95 -2.68
N VAL A 56 9.83 -0.14 -2.37
CA VAL A 56 8.88 -0.27 -1.26
C VAL A 56 9.37 -1.38 -0.36
N TYR A 57 9.46 -1.09 0.94
CA TYR A 57 9.81 -2.08 1.96
C TYR A 57 8.85 -2.00 3.13
N GLY A 58 8.59 -3.12 3.78
CA GLY A 58 7.64 -3.12 4.88
C GLY A 58 7.54 -4.42 5.62
N THR A 59 6.60 -4.44 6.56
CA THR A 59 6.30 -5.60 7.41
C THR A 59 4.81 -5.79 7.55
N ILE A 60 4.40 -7.04 7.71
CA ILE A 60 3.04 -7.43 8.08
C ILE A 60 3.03 -7.77 9.57
N CYS A 61 2.24 -7.05 10.34
CA CYS A 61 2.03 -7.32 11.75
C CYS A 61 0.87 -8.30 11.94
N CYS A 62 1.23 -9.57 12.00
CA CYS A 62 0.33 -10.68 12.30
C CYS A 62 0.06 -10.80 13.81
N PRO A 63 -1.16 -11.16 14.26
CA PRO A 63 -2.38 -11.50 13.49
C PRO A 63 -3.28 -10.30 13.18
N GLN A 64 -2.78 -9.07 13.35
CA GLN A 64 -3.61 -7.86 13.29
C GLN A 64 -3.94 -7.44 11.84
N ASN A 65 -3.47 -8.19 10.84
CA ASN A 65 -3.56 -7.86 9.41
C ASN A 65 -3.06 -6.45 9.07
N LYS A 66 -2.22 -5.86 9.93
CA LYS A 66 -1.66 -4.54 9.73
C LYS A 66 -0.43 -4.60 8.86
N ILE A 67 -0.25 -3.59 8.03
CA ILE A 67 0.96 -3.39 7.24
C ILE A 67 1.62 -2.09 7.63
N ARG A 68 2.94 -2.07 7.46
CA ARG A 68 3.75 -0.85 7.51
C ARG A 68 4.65 -0.85 6.30
N LEU A 69 4.57 0.18 5.48
CA LEU A 69 5.43 0.38 4.32
C LEU A 69 6.25 1.64 4.50
N THR A 70 7.46 1.61 3.96
CA THR A 70 8.28 2.77 3.68
C THR A 70 8.48 2.84 2.18
N VAL A 71 8.18 3.99 1.63
CA VAL A 71 8.23 4.26 0.19
C VAL A 71 9.12 5.46 0.02
N LEU A 72 10.10 5.39 -0.85
CA LEU A 72 10.87 6.57 -1.22
C LEU A 72 10.02 7.40 -2.18
N ASP A 73 9.35 8.44 -1.71
CA ASP A 73 8.58 9.39 -2.51
C ASP A 73 9.45 10.58 -2.96
N THR A 74 8.93 11.41 -3.86
CA THR A 74 9.69 12.53 -4.44
C THR A 74 8.88 13.83 -4.45
N PRO A 75 8.96 14.64 -3.38
CA PRO A 75 8.62 16.04 -3.47
C PRO A 75 9.80 16.79 -4.10
N GLU A 76 9.67 17.05 -5.40
CA GLU A 76 10.35 18.07 -6.20
C GLU A 76 11.86 18.04 -6.44
N ASP A 77 12.75 17.47 -5.61
CA ASP A 77 14.20 17.38 -5.97
C ASP A 77 15.01 16.42 -5.06
N CYS A 78 14.36 15.72 -4.12
CA CYS A 78 15.01 14.76 -3.22
C CYS A 78 14.11 13.53 -3.02
N CYS A 79 14.69 12.32 -3.07
CA CYS A 79 14.00 11.10 -2.69
C CYS A 79 13.79 11.10 -1.16
N ILE A 80 12.59 11.40 -0.71
CA ILE A 80 12.18 11.47 0.69
C ILE A 80 11.33 10.25 1.02
N SER A 81 11.55 9.60 2.15
CA SER A 81 10.73 8.46 2.54
C SER A 81 9.38 8.90 3.11
N THR A 82 8.27 8.44 2.52
CA THR A 82 6.94 8.45 3.16
C THR A 82 6.70 7.14 3.91
N PHE A 83 5.95 7.22 5.01
CA PHE A 83 5.59 6.06 5.82
C PHE A 83 4.10 5.79 5.68
N TRP A 84 3.75 4.55 5.36
CA TRP A 84 2.37 4.13 5.15
C TRP A 84 2.03 3.08 6.21
N GLU A 85 0.96 3.29 6.97
CA GLU A 85 0.40 2.28 7.87
C GLU A 85 -1.02 1.95 7.43
N GLY A 86 -1.32 0.68 7.25
CA GLY A 86 -2.65 0.25 6.81
C GLY A 86 -3.03 -1.11 7.35
N GLN A 87 -4.19 -1.59 6.93
CA GLN A 87 -4.72 -2.89 7.30
C GLN A 87 -5.38 -3.56 6.09
N PHE A 88 -5.17 -4.86 5.92
CA PHE A 88 -5.97 -5.63 4.96
C PHE A 88 -7.42 -5.68 5.42
N THR A 89 -8.32 -5.21 4.55
CA THR A 89 -9.77 -5.19 4.83
C THR A 89 -10.48 -6.37 4.16
N SER A 90 -9.83 -7.06 3.22
CA SER A 90 -10.33 -8.25 2.55
C SER A 90 -9.51 -9.50 2.92
N PRO A 91 -10.16 -10.67 3.16
CA PRO A 91 -9.49 -11.95 3.36
C PRO A 91 -8.69 -12.42 2.14
N GLU A 92 -8.97 -11.90 0.95
CA GLU A 92 -8.28 -12.26 -0.30
C GLU A 92 -7.01 -11.43 -0.54
N LEU A 93 -6.75 -10.44 0.33
CA LEU A 93 -5.66 -9.45 0.24
C LEU A 93 -5.76 -8.49 -0.93
N ASP A 94 -6.98 -8.28 -1.42
CA ASP A 94 -7.20 -7.41 -2.57
C ASP A 94 -7.35 -5.94 -2.20
N ILE A 95 -7.56 -5.61 -0.92
CA ILE A 95 -7.75 -4.23 -0.46
C ILE A 95 -6.97 -3.99 0.83
N ILE A 96 -6.25 -2.88 0.85
CA ILE A 96 -5.55 -2.34 2.00
C ILE A 96 -5.96 -0.88 2.15
N GLU A 97 -6.40 -0.49 3.33
CA GLU A 97 -6.76 0.88 3.65
C GLU A 97 -5.92 1.37 4.82
N GLY A 98 -5.60 2.67 4.82
CA GLY A 98 -4.74 3.21 5.86
C GLY A 98 -4.41 4.68 5.69
N VAL A 99 -3.30 5.06 6.31
CA VAL A 99 -2.78 6.42 6.32
C VAL A 99 -1.33 6.48 5.84
N VAL A 100 -1.03 7.55 5.12
CA VAL A 100 0.33 7.95 4.72
C VAL A 100 0.75 9.14 5.56
N ILE A 101 1.97 9.10 6.08
CA ILE A 101 2.60 10.20 6.80
C ILE A 101 3.78 10.68 5.96
N ASN A 102 3.75 11.94 5.53
CA ASN A 102 4.86 12.54 4.79
C ASN A 102 5.95 13.07 5.76
N GLU A 103 7.04 13.57 5.21
CA GLU A 103 8.16 14.13 5.97
C GLU A 103 7.81 15.37 6.80
N LYS A 104 6.74 16.07 6.42
CA LYS A 104 6.21 17.23 7.15
C LYS A 104 5.30 16.81 8.31
N GLY A 105 4.96 15.52 8.40
CA GLY A 105 4.03 14.97 9.38
C GLY A 105 2.56 15.10 8.98
N ASP A 106 2.28 15.50 7.73
CA ASP A 106 0.93 15.53 7.20
C ASP A 106 0.42 14.11 7.00
N VAL A 107 -0.87 13.91 7.25
CA VAL A 107 -1.53 12.60 7.21
C VAL A 107 -2.58 12.57 6.09
N PHE A 108 -2.47 11.59 5.20
CA PHE A 108 -3.40 11.37 4.09
C PHE A 108 -3.99 9.96 4.17
N GLU A 109 -5.26 9.80 3.81
CA GLU A 109 -5.86 8.48 3.68
C GLU A 109 -5.51 7.85 2.33
N PHE A 110 -5.21 6.55 2.34
CA PHE A 110 -4.94 5.80 1.12
C PHE A 110 -5.75 4.51 1.05
N THR A 111 -5.95 4.05 -0.18
CA THR A 111 -6.44 2.72 -0.50
C THR A 111 -5.52 2.10 -1.53
N LEU A 112 -4.97 0.91 -1.24
CA LEU A 112 -4.37 0.03 -2.24
C LEU A 112 -5.39 -1.05 -2.60
N PHE A 113 -5.61 -1.27 -3.88
CA PHE A 113 -6.53 -2.29 -4.38
C PHE A 113 -5.91 -3.08 -5.53
N ASN A 114 -6.32 -4.32 -5.72
CA ASN A 114 -5.84 -5.14 -6.84
C ASN A 114 -6.16 -4.47 -8.19
N CYS A 115 -5.16 -4.19 -9.02
CA CYS A 115 -5.38 -3.47 -10.29
C CYS A 115 -6.27 -4.23 -11.28
N ASP A 116 -6.33 -5.56 -11.19
CA ASP A 116 -7.16 -6.40 -12.06
C ASP A 116 -8.63 -6.46 -11.59
N SER A 117 -8.92 -5.93 -10.39
CA SER A 117 -10.30 -5.72 -9.92
C SER A 117 -10.81 -4.38 -10.47
N THR A 118 -11.86 -4.43 -11.29
CA THR A 118 -12.33 -3.25 -12.05
C THR A 118 -12.74 -2.08 -11.14
N PRO A 119 -12.44 -0.81 -11.49
CA PRO A 119 -12.49 0.34 -10.58
C PRO A 119 -13.88 0.88 -10.21
N GLU A 120 -14.98 0.15 -10.46
CA GLU A 120 -16.35 0.68 -10.26
C GLU A 120 -16.71 0.99 -8.79
N GLN A 121 -15.81 0.77 -7.82
CA GLN A 121 -16.07 1.05 -6.41
C GLN A 121 -15.22 2.16 -5.77
N ILE A 122 -14.30 2.81 -6.49
CA ILE A 122 -13.51 3.89 -5.88
C ILE A 122 -13.97 5.20 -6.51
N SER A 123 -14.92 5.85 -5.85
CA SER A 123 -15.17 7.28 -6.10
C SER A 123 -13.85 7.98 -5.87
N ALA A 124 -13.22 8.46 -6.94
CA ALA A 124 -12.02 9.26 -6.84
C ALA A 124 -12.26 10.37 -5.80
N PRO A 125 -11.36 10.58 -4.82
CA PRO A 125 -11.44 11.78 -4.02
C PRO A 125 -11.33 12.98 -4.98
N ASP A 126 -12.25 13.92 -4.80
CA ASP A 126 -12.36 15.16 -5.55
C ASP A 126 -10.96 15.82 -5.64
N PRO A 127 -10.44 16.13 -6.85
CA PRO A 127 -9.15 16.79 -7.01
C PRO A 127 -9.11 18.22 -6.44
N ALA A 128 -10.18 18.67 -5.78
CA ALA A 128 -10.21 19.90 -5.02
C ALA A 128 -10.05 19.65 -3.50
N LEU A 129 -8.81 19.51 -3.04
CA LEU A 129 -8.44 20.05 -1.72
C LEU A 129 -7.59 21.31 -1.94
N PRO A 130 -7.91 22.43 -1.25
CA PRO A 130 -7.27 23.74 -1.41
C PRO A 130 -5.82 23.79 -0.90
#